data_AF-A0AAW9GY90-F1
#
_entry.id   AF-A0AAW9GY90-F1
#
_cell.length_a   1.000
_cell.length_b   1.000
_cell.length_c   1.000
_cell.angle_alpha   90.00
_cell.angle_beta   90.00
_cell.angle_gamma   90.00
#
_symmetry.space_group_name_H-M   'P 1'
#
loop_
_entity.id
_entity.type
_entity.pdbx_description
1 polymer ?
#
loop_
_entity_poly.entity_id
_entity_poly.type
_entity_poly.pdbx_seq_one_letter_code
_entity_poly.pdbx_strand_id
1 'polypeptide(L)'
;MKIVVTGGGGFLGQALCRGLVARGHQVVSYNRGHYPELQALGVAQVRGDLVDAQALQHALAGADAVFHNAAKAGAWGSYDSYYQPNVVGTENVLAACRMHGVSRLVYTSTPSVTHRATHPVEGLGADQVPYGEDFQAPYAATKAIAERMVLAANDAQLAVVALRPRLIWGPGDNQILPKLVARAQAGRVRLVGSGDNKVDSTYIDNAAQAHFDAFEHLAVGAPCAGKAYFISNGEPLPMRELLNKLLAAVGAPAVTRTLSFKAAYRIGAACETLWPLLRLRGEPPLTRFLAEQLCTPHWYSMEPARRDFGYVPQVSIEQGLQRLASSWRHDMPVTP
;
A
#
# COMPACT_ATOMS: atom_id res chain seq x y z
N MET A 1 20.01 -11.12 10.64
CA MET A 1 19.31 -10.03 11.36
C MET A 1 17.96 -10.53 11.83
N LYS A 2 17.53 -10.08 13.01
CA LYS A 2 16.17 -10.20 13.51
C LYS A 2 15.36 -9.00 13.01
N ILE A 3 14.33 -9.25 12.20
CA ILE A 3 13.54 -8.21 11.54
C ILE A 3 12.09 -8.33 11.98
N VAL A 4 11.52 -7.23 12.45
CA VAL A 4 10.09 -7.16 12.77
C VAL A 4 9.31 -6.56 11.61
N VAL A 5 8.28 -7.28 11.15
CA VAL A 5 7.33 -6.80 10.16
C VAL A 5 6.00 -6.51 10.85
N THR A 6 5.65 -5.24 10.99
CA THR A 6 4.29 -4.89 11.44
C THR A 6 3.31 -5.10 10.30
N GLY A 7 2.18 -5.75 10.56
CA GLY A 7 1.17 -6.01 9.53
C GLY A 7 1.62 -7.05 8.50
N GLY A 8 2.50 -7.99 8.91
CA GLY A 8 2.92 -9.11 8.08
C GLY A 8 1.79 -10.07 7.69
N GLY A 9 0.64 -10.01 8.36
CA GLY A 9 -0.55 -10.77 7.95
C GLY A 9 -1.32 -10.18 6.76
N GLY A 10 -1.02 -8.92 6.37
CA GLY A 10 -1.63 -8.27 5.21
C GLY A 10 -1.02 -8.71 3.88
N PHE A 11 -1.64 -8.31 2.76
CA PHE A 11 -1.22 -8.74 1.42
C PHE A 11 0.27 -8.47 1.12
N LEU A 12 0.71 -7.21 1.21
CA LEU A 12 2.14 -6.88 1.09
C LEU A 12 2.97 -7.47 2.23
N GLY A 13 2.43 -7.44 3.45
CA GLY A 13 3.11 -7.96 4.64
C GLY A 13 3.54 -9.41 4.51
N GLN A 14 2.70 -10.28 3.94
CA GLN A 14 3.02 -11.70 3.76
C GLN A 14 4.13 -11.87 2.71
N ALA A 15 4.11 -11.07 1.63
CA ALA A 15 5.18 -11.06 0.63
C ALA A 15 6.52 -10.59 1.24
N LEU A 16 6.48 -9.57 2.11
CA LEU A 16 7.65 -9.09 2.85
C LEU A 16 8.19 -10.19 3.79
N CYS A 17 7.33 -10.80 4.62
CA CYS A 17 7.75 -11.88 5.51
C CYS A 17 8.39 -13.05 4.75
N ARG A 18 7.74 -13.53 3.68
CA ARG A 18 8.27 -14.61 2.84
C ARG A 18 9.62 -14.24 2.22
N GLY A 19 9.74 -13.04 1.66
CA GLY A 19 10.99 -12.60 1.02
C GLY A 19 12.14 -12.36 2.00
N LEU A 20 11.85 -11.93 3.24
CA LEU A 20 12.86 -11.78 4.29
C LEU A 20 13.34 -13.12 4.83
N VAL A 21 12.44 -14.10 5.02
CA VAL A 21 12.81 -15.48 5.39
C VAL A 21 13.70 -16.11 4.31
N ALA A 22 13.32 -15.95 3.03
CA ALA A 22 14.11 -16.47 1.90
C ALA A 22 15.53 -15.85 1.83
N ARG A 23 15.73 -14.65 2.37
CA ARG A 23 17.03 -13.97 2.48
C ARG A 23 17.80 -14.36 3.76
N GLY A 24 17.34 -15.36 4.51
CA GLY A 24 18.01 -15.88 5.71
C GLY A 24 17.87 -14.99 6.95
N HIS A 25 16.88 -14.10 6.99
CA HIS A 25 16.60 -13.30 8.18
C HIS A 25 15.67 -14.04 9.16
N GLN A 26 15.85 -13.78 10.45
CA GLN A 26 14.89 -14.20 11.47
C GLN A 26 13.74 -13.19 11.47
N VAL A 27 12.54 -13.61 11.07
CA VAL A 27 11.40 -12.72 10.92
C VAL A 27 10.41 -12.89 12.06
N VAL A 28 10.00 -11.77 12.65
CA VAL A 28 8.89 -11.68 13.59
C VAL A 28 7.78 -10.84 12.97
N SER A 29 6.56 -11.34 12.95
CA SER A 29 5.39 -10.60 12.48
C SER A 29 4.59 -10.06 13.66
N TYR A 30 4.29 -8.76 13.66
CA TYR A 30 3.44 -8.13 14.66
C TYR A 30 2.08 -7.79 14.05
N ASN A 31 1.02 -8.49 14.48
CA ASN A 31 -0.31 -8.37 13.88
C ASN A 31 -1.44 -8.48 14.92
N ARG A 32 -2.64 -8.02 14.58
CA ARG A 32 -3.83 -8.16 15.45
C ARG A 32 -4.38 -9.60 15.52
N GLY A 33 -4.08 -10.42 14.52
CA GLY A 33 -4.54 -11.81 14.40
C GLY A 33 -3.39 -12.80 14.21
N HIS A 34 -3.74 -14.08 14.16
CA HIS A 34 -2.82 -15.17 13.82
C HIS A 34 -3.03 -15.59 12.36
N TYR A 35 -1.94 -15.81 11.62
CA TYR A 35 -1.96 -16.12 10.20
C TYR A 35 -1.26 -17.46 9.96
N PRO A 36 -2.00 -18.53 9.58
CA PRO A 36 -1.42 -19.85 9.33
C PRO A 36 -0.32 -19.84 8.25
N GLU A 37 -0.45 -18.98 7.25
CA GLU A 37 0.50 -18.86 6.14
C GLU A 37 1.88 -18.40 6.64
N LEU A 38 1.90 -17.51 7.63
CA LEU A 38 3.15 -17.06 8.26
C LEU A 38 3.76 -18.15 9.14
N GLN A 39 2.93 -18.90 9.86
CA GLN A 39 3.40 -20.04 10.67
C GLN A 39 4.04 -21.12 9.80
N ALA A 40 3.45 -21.42 8.64
CA ALA A 40 4.00 -22.37 7.67
C ALA A 40 5.36 -21.93 7.11
N LEU A 41 5.64 -20.62 7.09
CA LEU A 41 6.94 -20.05 6.71
C LEU A 41 7.96 -20.02 7.86
N GLY A 42 7.60 -20.52 9.06
CA GLY A 42 8.46 -20.45 10.25
C GLY A 42 8.58 -19.04 10.84
N VAL A 43 7.68 -18.11 10.48
CA VAL A 43 7.68 -16.74 10.99
C VAL A 43 7.07 -16.73 12.39
N ALA A 44 7.83 -16.23 13.38
CA ALA A 44 7.30 -16.01 14.72
C ALA A 44 6.23 -14.92 14.68
N GLN A 45 5.12 -15.09 15.39
CA GLN A 45 4.01 -14.14 15.39
C GLN A 45 3.77 -13.61 16.80
N VAL A 46 3.78 -12.29 16.94
CA VAL A 46 3.38 -11.59 18.16
C VAL A 46 2.05 -10.91 17.88
N ARG A 47 1.05 -11.25 18.71
CA ARG A 47 -0.28 -10.67 18.59
C ARG A 47 -0.36 -9.36 19.39
N GLY A 48 -0.79 -8.29 18.75
CA GLY A 48 -1.01 -7.01 19.41
C GLY A 48 -1.59 -5.94 18.48
N ASP A 49 -1.97 -4.81 19.08
CA ASP A 49 -2.41 -3.61 18.37
C ASP A 49 -1.29 -2.56 18.39
N LEU A 50 -1.06 -1.87 17.27
CA LEU A 50 -0.02 -0.84 17.19
C LEU A 50 -0.18 0.26 18.24
N VAL A 51 -1.39 0.52 18.71
CA VAL A 51 -1.65 1.52 19.75
C VAL A 51 -1.24 1.06 21.15
N ASP A 52 -0.97 -0.23 21.34
CA ASP A 52 -0.42 -0.78 22.58
C ASP A 52 1.11 -0.66 22.57
N ALA A 53 1.60 0.44 23.13
CA ALA A 53 3.03 0.73 23.19
C ALA A 53 3.85 -0.35 23.92
N GLN A 54 3.31 -0.95 24.99
CA GLN A 54 4.03 -1.96 25.76
C GLN A 54 4.16 -3.27 24.97
N ALA A 55 3.07 -3.73 24.35
CA ALA A 55 3.10 -4.91 23.50
C ALA A 55 4.06 -4.73 22.32
N LEU A 56 4.10 -3.52 21.75
CA LEU A 56 4.99 -3.23 20.63
C LEU A 56 6.47 -3.17 21.05
N GLN A 57 6.79 -2.56 22.19
CA GLN A 57 8.15 -2.61 22.77
C GLN A 57 8.60 -4.06 22.97
N HIS A 58 7.76 -4.89 23.59
CA HIS A 58 8.06 -6.30 23.77
C HIS A 58 8.31 -7.04 22.44
N ALA A 59 7.52 -6.75 21.41
CA ALA A 59 7.69 -7.34 20.08
C ALA A 59 9.00 -6.93 19.39
N LEU A 60 9.47 -5.70 19.63
CA LEU A 60 10.68 -5.13 19.02
C LEU A 60 11.95 -5.41 19.83
N ALA A 61 11.85 -6.06 20.99
CA ALA A 61 13.00 -6.40 21.82
C ALA A 61 14.07 -7.20 21.03
N GLY A 62 15.27 -6.65 20.93
CA GLY A 62 16.41 -7.25 20.21
C GLY A 62 16.28 -7.27 18.68
N ALA A 63 15.35 -6.51 18.10
CA ALA A 63 15.23 -6.37 16.65
C ALA A 63 16.37 -5.49 16.09
N ASP A 64 16.93 -5.88 14.95
CA ASP A 64 17.94 -5.10 14.24
C ASP A 64 17.31 -4.05 13.30
N ALA A 65 16.14 -4.41 12.75
CA ALA A 65 15.42 -3.63 11.75
C ALA A 65 13.91 -3.84 11.81
N VAL A 66 13.17 -2.87 11.28
CA VAL A 66 11.70 -2.91 11.22
C VAL A 66 11.21 -2.60 9.80
N PHE A 67 10.25 -3.40 9.33
CA PHE A 67 9.42 -3.10 8.17
C PHE A 67 8.05 -2.68 8.67
N HIS A 68 7.78 -1.37 8.69
CA HIS A 68 6.53 -0.83 9.18
C HIS A 68 5.49 -0.75 8.05
N ASN A 69 4.77 -1.85 7.84
CA ASN A 69 3.73 -2.00 6.82
C ASN A 69 2.30 -1.89 7.38
N ALA A 70 2.09 -2.10 8.69
CA ALA A 70 0.77 -2.01 9.29
C ALA A 70 0.20 -0.59 9.23
N ALA A 71 -0.99 -0.47 8.68
CA ALA A 71 -1.81 0.74 8.68
C ALA A 71 -3.27 0.34 8.40
N LYS A 72 -4.22 1.21 8.79
CA LYS A 72 -5.57 1.15 8.27
C LYS A 72 -5.60 1.86 6.91
N ALA A 73 -5.88 1.10 5.86
CA ALA A 73 -6.17 1.61 4.52
C ALA A 73 -7.69 1.74 4.27
N GLY A 74 -8.06 2.38 3.17
CA GLY A 74 -9.45 2.52 2.73
C GLY A 74 -9.88 3.98 2.59
N ALA A 75 -11.10 4.19 2.09
CA ALA A 75 -11.63 5.52 1.77
C ALA A 75 -12.80 5.94 2.69
N TRP A 76 -13.12 5.16 3.72
CA TRP A 76 -14.30 5.39 4.55
C TRP A 76 -14.13 4.93 6.01
N GLY A 77 -14.51 5.81 6.94
CA GLY A 77 -14.41 5.59 8.39
C GLY A 77 -14.21 6.92 9.12
N SER A 78 -14.33 6.92 10.45
CA SER A 78 -14.05 8.12 11.25
C SER A 78 -12.56 8.47 11.18
N TYR A 79 -12.23 9.76 11.28
CA TYR A 79 -10.84 10.22 11.30
C TYR A 79 -10.02 9.51 12.38
N ASP A 80 -10.57 9.42 13.60
CA ASP A 80 -9.93 8.72 14.72
C ASP A 80 -9.59 7.26 14.40
N SER A 81 -10.50 6.54 13.72
CA SER A 81 -10.24 5.15 13.34
C SER A 81 -9.06 4.95 12.38
N TYR A 82 -8.63 6.01 11.68
CA TYR A 82 -7.39 6.04 10.90
C TYR A 82 -6.23 6.61 11.71
N TYR A 83 -6.47 7.67 12.48
CA TYR A 83 -5.45 8.36 13.26
C TYR A 83 -4.78 7.43 14.27
N GLN A 84 -5.56 6.63 14.99
CA GLN A 84 -5.05 5.70 16.01
C GLN A 84 -4.01 4.72 15.42
N PRO A 85 -4.34 3.84 14.44
CA PRO A 85 -3.35 2.90 13.92
C PRO A 85 -2.28 3.56 13.04
N ASN A 86 -2.60 4.63 12.31
CA ASN A 86 -1.66 5.20 11.33
C ASN A 86 -0.70 6.22 11.94
N VAL A 87 -1.11 6.98 12.95
CA VAL A 87 -0.28 8.05 13.56
C VAL A 87 0.24 7.56 14.90
N VAL A 88 -0.64 7.31 15.87
CA VAL A 88 -0.24 6.83 17.21
C VAL A 88 0.50 5.48 17.11
N GLY A 89 0.02 4.59 16.25
CA GLY A 89 0.72 3.34 15.96
C GLY A 89 2.14 3.53 15.41
N THR A 90 2.34 4.51 14.53
CA THR A 90 3.67 4.84 14.00
C THR A 90 4.55 5.52 15.05
N GLU A 91 4.00 6.39 15.90
CA GLU A 91 4.70 6.97 17.06
C GLU A 91 5.27 5.88 17.96
N ASN A 92 4.43 4.88 18.30
CA ASN A 92 4.83 3.76 19.12
C ASN A 92 5.95 2.93 18.47
N VAL A 93 5.88 2.69 17.15
CA VAL A 93 6.94 1.99 16.40
C VAL A 93 8.25 2.76 16.51
N LEU A 94 8.23 4.06 16.29
CA LEU A 94 9.42 4.91 16.38
C LEU A 94 10.00 4.91 17.80
N ALA A 95 9.16 5.03 18.82
CA ALA A 95 9.59 4.99 20.22
C ALA A 95 10.23 3.63 20.58
N ALA A 96 9.64 2.53 20.14
CA ALA A 96 10.18 1.19 20.35
C ALA A 96 11.49 0.95 19.57
N CYS A 97 11.62 1.48 18.35
CA CYS A 97 12.88 1.48 17.60
C CYS A 97 14.00 2.15 18.41
N ARG A 98 13.73 3.32 19.00
CA ARG A 98 14.69 4.04 19.85
C ARG A 98 15.08 3.26 21.09
N MET A 99 14.08 2.75 21.80
CA MET A 99 14.29 2.01 23.05
C MET A 99 15.18 0.77 22.86
N HIS A 100 15.02 0.08 21.73
CA HIS A 100 15.73 -1.18 21.46
C HIS A 100 16.95 -1.02 20.54
N GLY A 101 17.33 0.20 20.18
CA GLY A 101 18.48 0.44 19.32
C GLY A 101 18.33 -0.13 17.91
N VAL A 102 17.10 -0.21 17.39
CA VAL A 102 16.83 -0.60 16.00
C VAL A 102 17.55 0.40 15.09
N SER A 103 18.32 -0.12 14.14
CA SER A 103 19.19 0.71 13.29
C SER A 103 18.57 1.10 11.94
N ARG A 104 17.54 0.36 11.50
CA ARG A 104 16.93 0.51 10.16
C ARG A 104 15.41 0.38 10.21
N LEU A 105 14.70 1.32 9.60
CA LEU A 105 13.25 1.31 9.45
C LEU A 105 12.84 1.56 7.99
N VAL A 106 12.19 0.57 7.37
CA VAL A 106 11.52 0.72 6.08
C VAL A 106 10.04 0.93 6.31
N TYR A 107 9.51 2.07 5.89
CA TYR A 107 8.10 2.44 6.07
C TYR A 107 7.31 2.30 4.78
N THR A 108 6.21 1.55 4.81
CA THR A 108 5.28 1.47 3.68
C THR A 108 4.31 2.64 3.77
N SER A 109 4.52 3.65 2.93
CA SER A 109 3.66 4.80 2.71
C SER A 109 2.74 4.59 1.51
N THR A 110 2.25 5.66 0.89
CA THR A 110 1.34 5.63 -0.26
C THR A 110 1.48 6.90 -1.08
N PRO A 111 1.30 6.85 -2.41
CA PRO A 111 1.23 8.08 -3.22
C PRO A 111 0.03 8.97 -2.85
N SER A 112 -0.93 8.47 -2.07
CA SER A 112 -2.04 9.28 -1.58
C SER A 112 -1.58 10.44 -0.68
N VAL A 113 -0.38 10.37 -0.07
CA VAL A 113 0.18 11.46 0.75
C VAL A 113 0.59 12.69 -0.08
N THR A 114 0.68 12.54 -1.40
CA THR A 114 0.96 13.63 -2.34
C THR A 114 -0.24 14.01 -3.19
N HIS A 115 -1.39 13.36 -2.97
CA HIS A 115 -2.58 13.61 -3.77
C HIS A 115 -3.08 15.05 -3.54
N ARG A 116 -3.20 15.80 -4.65
CA ARG A 116 -3.68 17.19 -4.67
C ARG A 116 -4.85 17.33 -5.62
N ALA A 117 -5.97 16.71 -5.29
CA ALA A 117 -7.23 16.83 -6.03
C ALA A 117 -7.01 16.82 -7.57
N THR A 118 -7.21 17.97 -8.23
CA THR A 118 -7.12 18.14 -9.69
C THR A 118 -5.72 18.39 -10.26
N HIS A 119 -4.65 18.26 -9.48
CA HIS A 119 -3.28 18.37 -9.96
C HIS A 119 -2.73 17.00 -10.36
N PRO A 120 -2.69 16.67 -11.67
CA PRO A 120 -2.10 15.42 -12.12
C PRO A 120 -0.62 15.40 -11.79
N VAL A 121 -0.10 14.21 -11.54
CA VAL A 121 1.34 13.96 -11.47
C VAL A 121 1.71 13.07 -12.64
N GLU A 122 2.55 13.59 -13.52
CA GLU A 122 2.93 12.91 -14.76
C GLU A 122 4.45 12.83 -14.85
N GLY A 123 5.01 11.71 -14.40
CA GLY A 123 6.43 11.41 -14.52
C GLY A 123 7.34 12.17 -13.57
N LEU A 124 6.80 12.74 -12.49
CA LEU A 124 7.60 13.41 -11.46
C LEU A 124 8.05 12.45 -10.37
N GLY A 125 9.27 12.66 -9.86
CA GLY A 125 9.86 11.93 -8.74
C GLY A 125 9.36 12.43 -7.37
N ALA A 126 9.62 11.66 -6.32
CA ALA A 126 9.19 11.99 -4.97
C ALA A 126 9.85 13.25 -4.38
N ASP A 127 11.01 13.61 -4.90
CA ASP A 127 11.77 14.84 -4.63
C ASP A 127 11.17 16.08 -5.33
N GLN A 128 10.37 15.88 -6.37
CA GLN A 128 9.72 16.95 -7.13
C GLN A 128 8.25 17.17 -6.74
N VAL A 129 7.65 16.19 -6.06
CA VAL A 129 6.22 16.21 -5.71
C VAL A 129 6.06 16.50 -4.22
N PRO A 130 5.65 17.72 -3.83
CA PRO A 130 5.36 18.03 -2.43
C PRO A 130 4.23 17.15 -1.85
N TYR A 131 4.11 17.16 -0.53
CA TYR A 131 2.94 16.62 0.15
C TYR A 131 1.65 17.29 -0.34
N GLY A 132 0.54 16.55 -0.28
CA GLY A 132 -0.78 17.09 -0.50
C GLY A 132 -1.23 17.99 0.64
N GLU A 133 -2.20 18.84 0.34
CA GLU A 133 -2.86 19.75 1.26
C GLU A 133 -4.37 19.47 1.21
N ASP A 134 -5.12 19.85 2.26
CA ASP A 134 -6.59 19.76 2.32
C ASP A 134 -7.18 18.38 1.97
N PHE A 135 -6.54 17.32 2.47
CA PHE A 135 -6.94 15.94 2.21
C PHE A 135 -8.41 15.69 2.57
N GLN A 136 -9.21 15.32 1.55
CA GLN A 136 -10.60 14.93 1.73
C GLN A 136 -10.77 13.56 2.40
N ALA A 137 -9.75 12.70 2.34
CA ALA A 137 -9.76 11.34 2.91
C ALA A 137 -8.87 11.24 4.15
N PRO A 138 -9.40 10.78 5.32
CA PRO A 138 -8.61 10.58 6.53
C PRO A 138 -7.38 9.69 6.35
N TYR A 139 -7.47 8.69 5.47
CA TYR A 139 -6.34 7.81 5.16
C TYR A 139 -5.14 8.58 4.62
N ALA A 140 -5.34 9.44 3.61
CA ALA A 140 -4.27 10.23 3.02
C ALA A 140 -3.66 11.21 4.04
N ALA A 141 -4.52 11.89 4.81
CA ALA A 141 -4.10 12.83 5.85
C ALA A 141 -3.22 12.16 6.92
N THR A 142 -3.69 11.05 7.48
CA THR A 142 -3.00 10.33 8.56
C THR A 142 -1.71 9.66 8.10
N LYS A 143 -1.67 9.12 6.87
CA LYS A 143 -0.42 8.60 6.27
C LYS A 143 0.59 9.70 5.98
N ALA A 144 0.15 10.91 5.59
CA ALA A 144 1.05 12.04 5.39
C ALA A 144 1.67 12.52 6.70
N ILE A 145 0.89 12.55 7.80
CA ILE A 145 1.41 12.84 9.15
C ILE A 145 2.47 11.80 9.53
N ALA A 146 2.12 10.52 9.44
CA ALA A 146 3.01 9.43 9.82
C ALA A 146 4.29 9.36 8.98
N GLU A 147 4.21 9.57 7.66
CA GLU A 147 5.40 9.63 6.79
C GLU A 147 6.36 10.75 7.21
N ARG A 148 5.84 11.96 7.47
CA ARG A 148 6.67 13.08 7.96
C ARG A 148 7.37 12.74 9.27
N MET A 149 6.66 12.10 10.20
CA MET A 149 7.21 11.69 11.48
C MET A 149 8.31 10.64 11.33
N VAL A 150 8.10 9.65 10.46
CA VAL A 150 9.11 8.63 10.14
C VAL A 150 10.34 9.28 9.55
N LEU A 151 10.20 10.13 8.53
CA LEU A 151 11.34 10.78 7.88
C LEU A 151 12.10 11.72 8.83
N ALA A 152 11.38 12.42 9.72
CA ALA A 152 11.97 13.27 10.75
C ALA A 152 12.73 12.46 11.82
N ALA A 153 12.45 11.16 11.96
CA ALA A 153 13.21 10.28 12.85
C ALA A 153 14.52 9.77 12.22
N ASN A 154 14.89 10.20 11.00
CA ASN A 154 16.20 9.85 10.46
C ASN A 154 17.32 10.59 11.21
N ASP A 155 18.24 9.85 11.83
CA ASP A 155 19.39 10.43 12.53
C ASP A 155 20.60 9.49 12.57
N ALA A 156 21.58 9.80 13.44
CA ALA A 156 22.81 9.03 13.60
C ALA A 156 22.60 7.60 14.16
N GLN A 157 21.42 7.28 14.68
CA GLN A 157 21.11 5.98 15.29
C GLN A 157 20.11 5.17 14.47
N LEU A 158 19.14 5.83 13.84
CA LEU A 158 18.08 5.20 13.06
C LEU A 158 18.08 5.74 11.64
N ALA A 159 18.44 4.89 10.68
CA ALA A 159 18.23 5.16 9.27
C ALA A 159 16.79 4.78 8.87
N VAL A 160 16.10 5.68 8.19
CA VAL A 160 14.71 5.46 7.75
C VAL A 160 14.57 5.65 6.25
N VAL A 161 13.62 4.95 5.63
CA VAL A 161 13.20 5.19 4.24
C VAL A 161 11.70 4.95 4.09
N ALA A 162 11.01 5.78 3.33
CA ALA A 162 9.59 5.63 3.04
C ALA A 162 9.33 5.24 1.59
N LEU A 163 8.52 4.21 1.36
CA LEU A 163 8.17 3.74 0.02
C LEU A 163 6.69 3.96 -0.24
N ARG A 164 6.34 4.55 -1.38
CA ARG A 164 4.98 4.91 -1.80
C ARG A 164 4.53 4.01 -2.96
N PRO A 165 4.27 2.71 -2.74
CA PRO A 165 3.77 1.83 -3.79
C PRO A 165 2.36 2.23 -4.21
N ARG A 166 2.08 2.16 -5.52
CA ARG A 166 0.74 2.44 -6.08
C ARG A 166 0.03 1.15 -6.44
N LEU A 167 -1.23 1.02 -5.99
CA LEU A 167 -2.18 -0.02 -6.40
C LEU A 167 -1.50 -1.40 -6.51
N ILE A 168 -1.16 -1.99 -5.37
CA ILE A 168 -0.48 -3.28 -5.36
C ILE A 168 -1.48 -4.37 -5.76
N TRP A 169 -1.11 -5.21 -6.71
CA TRP A 169 -1.95 -6.32 -7.21
C TRP A 169 -1.10 -7.56 -7.49
N GLY A 170 -1.74 -8.73 -7.51
CA GLY A 170 -1.09 -10.00 -7.81
C GLY A 170 -1.74 -11.18 -7.07
N PRO A 171 -1.16 -12.38 -7.19
CA PRO A 171 -1.61 -13.57 -6.46
C PRO A 171 -1.74 -13.32 -4.95
N GLY A 172 -2.89 -13.67 -4.36
CA GLY A 172 -3.15 -13.46 -2.93
C GLY A 172 -3.72 -12.08 -2.55
N ASP A 173 -4.06 -11.21 -3.51
CA ASP A 173 -4.76 -9.96 -3.22
C ASP A 173 -6.13 -10.23 -2.57
N ASN A 174 -6.26 -9.83 -1.31
CA ASN A 174 -7.48 -9.98 -0.51
C ASN A 174 -8.23 -8.67 -0.27
N GLN A 175 -7.79 -7.55 -0.88
CA GLN A 175 -8.33 -6.21 -0.64
C GLN A 175 -9.08 -5.67 -1.87
N ILE A 176 -8.43 -5.66 -3.03
CA ILE A 176 -8.88 -4.88 -4.18
C ILE A 176 -9.52 -5.79 -5.22
N LEU A 177 -8.79 -6.78 -5.69
CA LEU A 177 -9.21 -7.62 -6.80
C LEU A 177 -10.52 -8.39 -6.53
N PRO A 178 -10.73 -9.04 -5.35
CA PRO A 178 -11.99 -9.75 -5.09
C PRO A 178 -13.22 -8.83 -5.09
N LYS A 179 -13.11 -7.64 -4.47
CA LYS A 179 -14.18 -6.64 -4.45
C LYS A 179 -14.48 -6.13 -5.87
N LEU A 180 -13.44 -5.93 -6.68
CA LEU A 180 -13.58 -5.49 -8.05
C LEU A 180 -14.28 -6.55 -8.92
N VAL A 181 -13.86 -7.82 -8.82
CA VAL A 181 -14.48 -8.95 -9.54
C VAL A 181 -15.96 -9.07 -9.21
N ALA A 182 -16.32 -9.08 -7.92
CA ALA A 182 -17.71 -9.19 -7.49
C ALA A 182 -18.57 -8.03 -8.04
N ARG A 183 -18.04 -6.81 -8.06
CA ARG A 183 -18.75 -5.65 -8.64
C ARG A 183 -18.85 -5.74 -10.16
N ALA A 184 -17.84 -6.28 -10.84
CA ALA A 184 -17.84 -6.45 -12.29
C ALA A 184 -18.88 -7.49 -12.71
N GLN A 185 -18.90 -8.64 -12.04
CA GLN A 185 -19.91 -9.69 -12.22
C GLN A 185 -21.33 -9.17 -11.99
N ALA A 186 -21.52 -8.28 -11.01
CA ALA A 186 -22.81 -7.62 -10.75
C ALA A 186 -23.16 -6.50 -11.75
N GLY A 187 -22.30 -6.19 -12.73
CA GLY A 187 -22.50 -5.09 -13.68
C GLY A 187 -22.48 -3.69 -13.04
N ARG A 188 -21.84 -3.55 -11.88
CA ARG A 188 -21.84 -2.32 -11.04
C ARG A 188 -20.57 -1.48 -11.16
N VAL A 189 -19.57 -1.91 -11.92
CA VAL A 189 -18.36 -1.10 -12.17
C VAL A 189 -18.59 -0.13 -13.32
N ARG A 190 -18.15 1.12 -13.14
CA ARG A 190 -18.14 2.17 -14.16
C ARG A 190 -16.77 2.83 -14.16
N LEU A 191 -16.26 3.14 -15.34
CA LEU A 191 -15.06 3.95 -15.49
C LEU A 191 -15.41 5.43 -15.30
N VAL A 192 -14.65 6.15 -14.47
CA VAL A 192 -14.85 7.59 -14.30
C VAL A 192 -14.10 8.32 -15.41
N GLY A 193 -14.78 9.21 -16.13
CA GLY A 193 -14.23 9.89 -17.30
C GLY A 193 -14.14 8.95 -18.52
N SER A 194 -13.16 9.20 -19.41
CA SER A 194 -12.91 8.33 -20.56
C SER A 194 -12.16 7.05 -20.19
N GLY A 195 -11.47 7.04 -19.05
CA GLY A 195 -10.60 5.94 -18.62
C GLY A 195 -9.24 5.90 -19.32
N ASP A 196 -8.92 6.93 -20.12
CA ASP A 196 -7.64 7.03 -20.84
C ASP A 196 -6.54 7.69 -20.00
N ASN A 197 -6.88 8.13 -18.78
CA ASN A 197 -5.92 8.64 -17.82
C ASN A 197 -4.90 7.55 -17.49
N LYS A 198 -3.62 7.86 -17.72
CA LYS A 198 -2.51 6.97 -17.39
C LYS A 198 -2.37 6.85 -15.88
N VAL A 199 -2.23 5.62 -15.42
CA VAL A 199 -2.03 5.28 -14.03
C VAL A 199 -0.92 4.26 -13.88
N ASP A 200 -0.15 4.42 -12.81
CA ASP A 200 0.79 3.41 -12.37
C ASP A 200 0.10 2.35 -11.50
N SER A 201 0.66 1.14 -11.54
CA SER A 201 0.34 0.06 -10.63
C SER A 201 1.61 -0.71 -10.28
N THR A 202 1.56 -1.53 -9.24
CA THR A 202 2.73 -2.29 -8.78
C THR A 202 2.35 -3.75 -8.62
N TYR A 203 3.04 -4.65 -9.31
CA TYR A 203 2.94 -6.07 -9.05
C TYR A 203 3.51 -6.39 -7.67
N ILE A 204 2.87 -7.30 -6.93
CA ILE A 204 3.20 -7.63 -5.54
C ILE A 204 4.67 -7.98 -5.32
N ASP A 205 5.28 -8.76 -6.22
CA ASP A 205 6.69 -9.13 -6.07
C ASP A 205 7.61 -7.92 -6.28
N ASN A 206 7.29 -7.03 -7.22
CA ASN A 206 8.03 -5.79 -7.44
C ASN A 206 7.87 -4.81 -6.27
N ALA A 207 6.70 -4.78 -5.63
CA ALA A 207 6.48 -3.98 -4.44
C ALA A 207 7.33 -4.50 -3.28
N ALA A 208 7.37 -5.81 -3.06
CA ALA A 208 8.22 -6.44 -2.04
C ALA A 208 9.71 -6.24 -2.36
N GLN A 209 10.11 -6.44 -3.62
CA GLN A 209 11.46 -6.18 -4.13
C GLN A 209 11.93 -4.77 -3.77
N ALA A 210 11.14 -3.73 -4.05
CA ALA A 210 11.50 -2.36 -3.69
C ALA A 210 11.81 -2.17 -2.20
N HIS A 211 11.10 -2.87 -1.31
CA HIS A 211 11.36 -2.80 0.12
C HIS A 211 12.67 -3.50 0.50
N PHE A 212 13.01 -4.61 -0.17
CA PHE A 212 14.28 -5.31 0.04
C PHE A 212 15.45 -4.49 -0.52
N ASP A 213 15.34 -3.99 -1.74
CA ASP A 213 16.37 -3.17 -2.38
C ASP A 213 16.67 -1.91 -1.54
N ALA A 214 15.62 -1.24 -1.05
CA ALA A 214 15.76 -0.10 -0.15
C ALA A 214 16.40 -0.50 1.19
N PHE A 215 15.99 -1.62 1.79
CA PHE A 215 16.55 -2.11 3.05
C PHE A 215 18.04 -2.46 2.95
N GLU A 216 18.45 -3.14 1.88
CA GLU A 216 19.83 -3.56 1.64
C GLU A 216 20.79 -2.37 1.51
N HIS A 217 20.30 -1.25 0.99
CA HIS A 217 21.06 -0.01 0.84
C HIS A 217 20.88 0.98 2.01
N LEU A 218 19.99 0.68 2.97
CA LEU A 218 19.66 1.58 4.06
C LEU A 218 20.75 1.55 5.15
N ALA A 219 21.44 2.67 5.31
CA ALA A 219 22.36 2.90 6.41
C ALA A 219 22.33 4.39 6.79
N VAL A 220 22.86 4.72 7.97
CA VAL A 220 23.02 6.12 8.39
C VAL A 220 23.88 6.85 7.35
N GLY A 221 23.37 7.96 6.82
CA GLY A 221 24.03 8.74 5.78
C GLY A 221 23.95 8.15 4.36
N ALA A 222 23.28 7.01 4.17
CA ALA A 222 23.09 6.46 2.83
C ALA A 222 22.24 7.40 1.95
N PRO A 223 22.42 7.38 0.61
CA PRO A 223 21.64 8.22 -0.30
C PRO A 223 20.13 8.08 -0.13
N CYS A 224 19.63 6.91 0.26
CA CYS A 224 18.21 6.66 0.47
C CYS A 224 17.67 7.05 1.86
N ALA A 225 18.55 7.30 2.83
CA ALA A 225 18.17 7.57 4.21
C ALA A 225 17.46 8.93 4.35
N GLY A 226 16.37 8.96 5.12
CA GLY A 226 15.57 10.17 5.36
C GLY A 226 14.73 10.62 4.18
N LYS A 227 14.56 9.77 3.14
CA LYS A 227 13.83 10.12 1.91
C LYS A 227 12.62 9.23 1.66
N ALA A 228 11.72 9.72 0.82
CA ALA A 228 10.56 9.00 0.32
C ALA A 228 10.68 8.73 -1.18
N TYR A 229 10.10 7.62 -1.65
CA TYR A 229 10.19 7.18 -3.05
C TYR A 229 8.86 6.67 -3.58
N PHE A 230 8.50 7.05 -4.81
CA PHE A 230 7.40 6.39 -5.52
C PHE A 230 7.87 5.06 -6.09
N ILE A 231 7.03 4.04 -5.95
CA ILE A 231 7.29 2.68 -6.44
C ILE A 231 6.14 2.25 -7.35
N SER A 232 6.47 1.81 -8.56
CA SER A 232 5.54 1.27 -9.55
C SER A 232 6.20 0.19 -10.41
N ASN A 233 5.45 -0.39 -11.36
CA ASN A 233 5.99 -1.27 -12.39
C ASN A 233 6.73 -0.53 -13.52
N GLY A 234 6.67 0.80 -13.59
CA GLY A 234 7.29 1.58 -14.68
C GLY A 234 6.61 1.42 -16.06
N GLU A 235 5.40 0.86 -16.07
CA GLU A 235 4.59 0.60 -17.26
C GLU A 235 3.24 1.33 -17.10
N PRO A 236 3.19 2.67 -17.17
CA PRO A 236 1.95 3.42 -17.00
C PRO A 236 0.95 3.08 -18.12
N LEU A 237 -0.22 2.60 -17.75
CA LEU A 237 -1.28 2.19 -18.68
C LEU A 237 -2.52 3.08 -18.50
N PRO A 238 -3.34 3.25 -19.56
CA PRO A 238 -4.69 3.78 -19.39
C PRO A 238 -5.46 2.99 -18.33
N MET A 239 -6.16 3.69 -17.43
CA MET A 239 -6.94 3.07 -16.34
C MET A 239 -7.90 1.98 -16.88
N ARG A 240 -8.57 2.25 -17.99
CA ARG A 240 -9.46 1.29 -18.67
C ARG A 240 -8.72 0.01 -19.07
N GLU A 241 -7.53 0.16 -19.63
CA GLU A 241 -6.73 -0.97 -20.09
C GLU A 241 -6.25 -1.82 -18.91
N LEU A 242 -5.65 -1.20 -17.89
CA LEU A 242 -5.20 -1.88 -16.68
C LEU A 242 -6.36 -2.63 -16.00
N LEU A 243 -7.49 -1.95 -15.81
CA LEU A 243 -8.68 -2.53 -15.17
C LEU A 243 -9.17 -3.79 -15.90
N ASN A 244 -9.31 -3.69 -17.23
CA ASN A 244 -9.83 -4.80 -18.03
C ASN A 244 -8.82 -5.93 -18.18
N LYS A 245 -7.51 -5.64 -18.19
CA LYS A 245 -6.46 -6.67 -18.13
C LYS A 245 -6.53 -7.47 -16.81
N LEU A 246 -6.67 -6.79 -15.68
CA LEU A 246 -6.82 -7.44 -14.37
C LEU A 246 -8.09 -8.31 -14.31
N LEU A 247 -9.22 -7.80 -14.79
CA LEU A 247 -10.48 -8.55 -14.83
C LEU A 247 -10.39 -9.76 -15.76
N ALA A 248 -9.77 -9.62 -16.94
CA ALA A 248 -9.57 -10.72 -17.88
C ALA A 248 -8.70 -11.83 -17.27
N ALA A 249 -7.64 -11.47 -16.54
CA ALA A 249 -6.74 -12.43 -15.89
C ALA A 249 -7.48 -13.36 -14.90
N VAL A 250 -8.57 -12.89 -14.30
CA VAL A 250 -9.38 -13.65 -13.33
C VAL A 250 -10.73 -14.11 -13.88
N GLY A 251 -10.94 -14.02 -15.21
CA GLY A 251 -12.16 -14.48 -15.88
C GLY A 251 -13.41 -13.64 -15.58
N ALA A 252 -13.24 -12.38 -15.17
CA ALA A 252 -14.33 -11.46 -14.87
C ALA A 252 -14.73 -10.61 -16.10
N PRO A 253 -15.99 -10.14 -16.19
CA PRO A 253 -16.47 -9.40 -17.35
C PRO A 253 -15.80 -8.03 -17.47
N ALA A 254 -15.49 -7.61 -18.69
CA ALA A 254 -14.89 -6.32 -18.99
C ALA A 254 -15.83 -5.14 -18.66
N VAL A 255 -15.24 -4.03 -18.25
CA VAL A 255 -15.93 -2.78 -17.96
C VAL A 255 -15.86 -1.86 -19.17
N THR A 256 -17.02 -1.61 -19.77
CA THR A 256 -17.15 -0.73 -20.95
C THR A 256 -17.84 0.60 -20.60
N ARG A 257 -18.80 0.56 -19.67
CA ARG A 257 -19.63 1.71 -19.28
C ARG A 257 -18.84 2.76 -18.51
N THR A 258 -19.10 4.02 -18.85
CA THR A 258 -18.46 5.19 -18.23
C THR A 258 -19.44 6.00 -17.38
N LEU A 259 -18.89 6.86 -16.53
CA LEU A 259 -19.60 7.86 -15.76
C LEU A 259 -18.77 9.16 -15.81
N SER A 260 -19.41 10.31 -16.07
CA SER A 260 -18.67 11.58 -16.06
C SER A 260 -18.13 11.89 -14.65
N PHE A 261 -16.99 12.58 -14.56
CA PHE A 261 -16.43 12.99 -13.27
C PHE A 261 -17.43 13.75 -12.41
N LYS A 262 -18.17 14.71 -12.99
CA LYS A 262 -19.22 15.47 -12.29
C LYS A 262 -20.34 14.58 -11.73
N ALA A 263 -20.71 13.51 -12.43
CA ALA A 263 -21.70 12.56 -11.93
C ALA A 263 -21.11 11.68 -10.81
N ALA A 264 -19.89 11.18 -11.00
CA ALA A 264 -19.16 10.40 -9.99
C ALA A 264 -18.98 11.20 -8.69
N TYR A 265 -18.56 12.46 -8.78
CA TYR A 265 -18.34 13.34 -7.65
C TYR A 265 -19.64 13.61 -6.86
N ARG A 266 -20.76 13.89 -7.56
CA ARG A 266 -22.08 14.09 -6.93
C ARG A 266 -22.60 12.83 -6.26
N ILE A 267 -22.44 11.67 -6.89
CA ILE A 267 -22.79 10.39 -6.26
C ILE A 267 -21.93 10.15 -5.02
N GLY A 268 -20.62 10.42 -5.09
CA GLY A 268 -19.72 10.35 -3.95
C GLY A 268 -20.20 11.22 -2.79
N ALA A 269 -20.48 12.50 -3.03
CA ALA A 269 -20.98 13.43 -2.01
C ALA A 269 -22.29 12.95 -1.37
N ALA A 270 -23.23 12.44 -2.18
CA ALA A 270 -24.48 11.88 -1.68
C ALA A 270 -24.25 10.62 -0.82
N CYS A 271 -23.39 9.71 -1.27
CA CYS A 271 -23.02 8.52 -0.52
C CYS A 271 -22.39 8.87 0.83
N GLU A 272 -21.45 9.82 0.86
CA GLU A 272 -20.79 10.26 2.09
C GLU A 272 -21.75 10.92 3.08
N THR A 273 -22.83 11.55 2.60
CA THR A 273 -23.87 12.14 3.45
C THR A 273 -24.87 11.10 3.95
N LEU A 274 -25.31 10.21 3.06
CA LEU A 274 -26.36 9.23 3.35
C LEU A 274 -25.86 8.02 4.15
N TRP A 275 -24.63 7.55 3.96
CA TRP A 275 -24.08 6.40 4.70
C TRP A 275 -24.11 6.57 6.23
N PRO A 276 -23.59 7.69 6.79
CA PRO A 276 -23.63 7.90 8.23
C PRO A 276 -25.06 8.22 8.71
N LEU A 277 -25.84 8.99 7.93
CA LEU A 277 -27.22 9.34 8.26
C LEU A 277 -28.13 8.11 8.38
N LEU A 278 -28.01 7.18 7.44
CA LEU A 278 -28.81 5.95 7.38
C LEU A 278 -28.16 4.79 8.15
N ARG A 279 -26.99 5.00 8.77
CA ARG A 279 -26.23 3.99 9.52
C ARG A 279 -25.97 2.71 8.71
N LEU A 280 -25.71 2.87 7.41
CA LEU A 280 -25.45 1.73 6.52
C LEU A 280 -24.13 1.05 6.91
N ARG A 281 -24.14 -0.29 6.90
CA ARG A 281 -22.94 -1.09 7.18
C ARG A 281 -22.01 -1.10 5.96
N GLY A 282 -20.70 -1.09 6.21
CA GLY A 282 -19.66 -1.20 5.18
C GLY A 282 -19.31 0.12 4.49
N GLU A 283 -18.43 0.03 3.50
CA GLU A 283 -17.94 1.19 2.74
C GLU A 283 -18.95 1.60 1.64
N PRO A 284 -19.16 2.90 1.40
CA PRO A 284 -19.95 3.36 0.27
C PRO A 284 -19.35 2.90 -1.06
N PRO A 285 -20.16 2.71 -2.10
CA PRO A 285 -19.69 2.27 -3.41
C PRO A 285 -18.78 3.30 -4.09
N LEU A 286 -18.92 4.58 -3.73
CA LEU A 286 -18.14 5.69 -4.25
C LEU A 286 -18.00 6.78 -3.19
N THR A 287 -16.83 7.41 -3.13
CA THR A 287 -16.54 8.63 -2.36
C THR A 287 -16.01 9.69 -3.33
N ARG A 288 -16.03 10.96 -2.92
CA ARG A 288 -15.43 12.05 -3.72
C ARG A 288 -13.95 11.79 -3.96
N PHE A 289 -13.22 11.36 -2.93
CA PHE A 289 -11.82 10.95 -3.05
C PHE A 289 -11.61 9.83 -4.08
N LEU A 290 -12.47 8.79 -4.09
CA LEU A 290 -12.37 7.73 -5.08
C LEU A 290 -12.68 8.24 -6.49
N ALA A 291 -13.66 9.13 -6.65
CA ALA A 291 -13.97 9.74 -7.96
C ALA A 291 -12.79 10.57 -8.51
N GLU A 292 -12.10 11.34 -7.66
CA GLU A 292 -10.90 12.11 -8.02
C GLU A 292 -9.74 11.19 -8.41
N GLN A 293 -9.45 10.17 -7.58
CA GLN A 293 -8.38 9.21 -7.84
C GLN A 293 -8.60 8.39 -9.12
N LEU A 294 -9.85 8.10 -9.50
CA LEU A 294 -10.16 7.35 -10.71
C LEU A 294 -10.06 8.20 -11.99
N CYS A 295 -10.17 9.53 -11.90
CA CYS A 295 -10.23 10.42 -13.07
C CYS A 295 -8.90 11.17 -13.33
N THR A 296 -8.05 11.31 -12.32
CA THR A 296 -6.83 12.11 -12.42
C THR A 296 -5.67 11.24 -12.93
N PRO A 297 -4.91 11.64 -13.96
CA PRO A 297 -3.65 10.97 -14.32
C PRO A 297 -2.66 10.99 -13.17
N HIS A 298 -2.06 9.84 -12.86
CA HIS A 298 -1.06 9.74 -11.81
C HIS A 298 -0.09 8.59 -12.09
N TRP A 299 1.06 8.96 -12.65
CA TRP A 299 2.20 8.07 -12.84
C TRP A 299 3.47 8.80 -12.44
N TYR A 300 4.44 8.08 -11.88
CA TYR A 300 5.54 8.66 -11.13
C TYR A 300 6.88 8.21 -11.69
N SER A 301 7.89 9.08 -11.58
CA SER A 301 9.25 8.68 -11.88
C SER A 301 9.84 7.90 -10.72
N MET A 302 10.40 6.74 -11.06
CA MET A 302 11.19 5.92 -10.14
C MET A 302 12.68 6.18 -10.29
N GLU A 303 13.09 7.22 -11.03
CA GLU A 303 14.51 7.58 -11.15
C GLU A 303 15.17 7.73 -9.77
N PRO A 304 14.56 8.41 -8.77
CA PRO A 304 15.22 8.56 -7.47
C PRO A 304 15.46 7.21 -6.79
N ALA A 305 14.52 6.26 -6.94
CA ALA A 305 14.64 4.92 -6.37
C ALA A 305 15.72 4.09 -7.09
N ARG A 306 15.79 4.21 -8.41
CA ARG A 306 16.83 3.57 -9.23
C ARG A 306 18.22 4.11 -8.88
N ARG A 307 18.33 5.42 -8.70
CA ARG A 307 19.59 6.09 -8.38
C ARG A 307 20.08 5.77 -6.97
N ASP A 308 19.20 5.84 -5.97
CA ASP A 308 19.61 5.81 -4.57
C ASP A 308 19.70 4.38 -4.00
N PHE A 309 18.99 3.40 -4.58
CA PHE A 309 19.04 1.99 -4.14
C PHE A 309 18.80 0.96 -5.26
N GLY A 310 18.99 1.33 -6.53
CA GLY A 310 19.04 0.38 -7.64
C GLY A 310 17.70 -0.23 -8.09
N TYR A 311 16.57 0.30 -7.63
CA TYR A 311 15.27 -0.31 -7.95
C TYR A 311 14.96 -0.31 -9.45
N VAL A 312 14.77 -1.51 -9.99
CA VAL A 312 14.25 -1.78 -11.33
C VAL A 312 13.23 -2.92 -11.23
N PRO A 313 11.98 -2.75 -11.70
CA PRO A 313 10.98 -3.82 -11.68
C PRO A 313 11.45 -5.06 -12.42
N GLN A 314 11.37 -6.23 -11.77
CA GLN A 314 11.80 -7.51 -12.36
C GLN A 314 10.68 -8.25 -13.09
N VAL A 315 9.42 -7.97 -12.73
CA VAL A 315 8.24 -8.61 -13.32
C VAL A 315 7.43 -7.57 -14.09
N SER A 316 7.26 -7.75 -15.39
CA SER A 316 6.39 -6.86 -16.18
C SER A 316 4.91 -7.02 -15.79
N ILE A 317 4.07 -6.05 -16.14
CA ILE A 317 2.62 -6.15 -15.95
C ILE A 317 2.09 -7.41 -16.64
N GLU A 318 2.55 -7.71 -17.86
CA GLU A 318 2.12 -8.90 -18.60
C GLU A 318 2.49 -10.21 -17.86
N GLN A 319 3.73 -10.34 -17.39
CA GLN A 319 4.15 -11.50 -16.60
C GLN A 319 3.37 -11.61 -15.29
N GLY A 320 3.12 -10.48 -14.61
CA GLY A 320 2.32 -10.42 -13.39
C GLY A 320 0.89 -10.88 -13.62
N LEU A 321 0.27 -10.49 -14.74
CA LEU A 321 -1.09 -10.91 -15.13
C LEU A 321 -1.15 -12.41 -15.42
N GLN A 322 -0.14 -12.97 -16.08
CA GLN A 322 -0.04 -14.41 -16.34
C GLN A 322 0.07 -15.19 -15.02
N ARG A 323 0.92 -14.74 -14.08
CA ARG A 323 1.03 -15.35 -12.74
C ARG A 323 -0.27 -15.25 -11.96
N LEU A 324 -0.94 -14.09 -12.01
CA LEU A 324 -2.24 -13.88 -11.39
C LEU A 324 -3.28 -14.87 -11.95
N ALA A 325 -3.38 -15.00 -13.27
CA ALA A 325 -4.31 -15.91 -13.93
C ALA A 325 -4.05 -17.39 -13.59
N SER A 326 -2.79 -17.77 -13.41
CA SER A 326 -2.41 -19.13 -12.99
C SER A 326 -2.79 -19.41 -11.54
N SER A 327 -2.57 -18.44 -10.64
CA SER A 327 -2.96 -18.58 -9.22
C SER A 327 -4.47 -18.64 -9.03
N TRP A 328 -5.21 -17.80 -9.74
CA TRP A 328 -6.67 -17.70 -9.59
C TRP A 328 -7.40 -18.96 -10.05
N ARG A 329 -6.84 -19.68 -11.03
CA ARG A 329 -7.36 -20.97 -11.49
C ARG A 329 -7.16 -22.10 -10.49
N HIS A 330 -6.16 -22.01 -9.61
CA HIS A 330 -5.94 -22.99 -8.54
C HIS A 330 -6.86 -22.77 -7.34
N ASP A 331 -7.32 -21.54 -7.10
CA ASP A 331 -8.19 -21.19 -5.97
C ASP A 331 -9.69 -21.42 -6.26
N MET A 332 -10.05 -21.73 -7.51
CA MET A 332 -11.41 -22.14 -7.85
C MET A 332 -11.63 -23.60 -7.44
N PRO A 333 -12.71 -23.93 -6.69
CA PRO A 333 -13.07 -25.32 -6.47
C PRO A 333 -13.26 -25.98 -7.84
N VAL A 334 -12.52 -27.07 -8.08
CA VAL A 334 -12.76 -27.97 -9.20
C VAL A 334 -14.19 -28.47 -9.02
N THR A 335 -15.14 -27.88 -9.73
CA THR A 335 -16.46 -28.47 -9.85
C THR A 335 -16.28 -29.83 -10.52
N PRO A 336 -16.73 -30.93 -9.90
CA PRO A 336 -16.59 -32.27 -10.45
C PRO A 336 -17.32 -32.44 -11.78
#